data_AF-A0A1S8A705-F1
#
_entry.id   AF-A0A1S8A705-F1
#
_cell.length_a   1.000
_cell.length_b   1.000
_cell.length_c   1.000
_cell.angle_alpha   90.00
_cell.angle_beta   90.00
_cell.angle_gamma   90.00
#
_symmetry.space_group_name_H-M   'P 1'
#
loop_
_entity.id
_entity.type
_entity.pdbx_description
1 polymer ?
#
loop_
_entity_poly.entity_id
_entity_poly.type
_entity_poly.pdbx_seq_one_letter_code
_entity_poly.pdbx_strand_id
1 'polypeptide(L)'
;MSAVEKGATHLWANTILFASHPLQTSPRLLRYEDDLRIVGQPPSLVDRFDDKAVLNDLLRRRQSLSLPRAITVSAGQDVSAVLGPLKGAFPLVAKPVRGRGSHGVKVCSTWDELHRHIEALFAESPTVLVEEFLAGEEATVTVMPPSGGKTHCWSMPVVVRFNHQERIAPYNGVVAVMANSRLVSVGEAAKDPEYALVQRQCEAVAELMNITAPIRVDVRRFTSDPRSPFALFDINLKPNMTGPGRPGRSDQASLTALAASGLGWDYPTLLQQLLASARTLGHLRHAVPFDQ
;
A
#
# COMPACT_ATOMS: atom_id res chain seq x y z
N MET A 1 1.40 0.96 -28.06
CA MET A 1 0.73 0.60 -29.33
C MET A 1 1.24 -0.70 -29.92
N SER A 2 2.54 -0.87 -30.18
CA SER A 2 3.09 -2.08 -30.82
C SER A 2 2.58 -3.42 -30.24
N ALA A 3 2.50 -3.57 -28.91
CA ALA A 3 1.98 -4.81 -28.31
C ALA A 3 0.51 -5.09 -28.68
N VAL A 4 -0.35 -4.08 -28.59
CA VAL A 4 -1.78 -4.19 -28.92
C VAL A 4 -1.98 -4.46 -30.41
N GLU A 5 -1.22 -3.77 -31.27
CA GLU A 5 -1.23 -3.98 -32.72
C GLU A 5 -0.74 -5.39 -33.12
N LYS A 6 0.10 -6.00 -32.29
CA LYS A 6 0.56 -7.40 -32.43
C LYS A 6 -0.39 -8.42 -31.78
N GLY A 7 -1.57 -8.01 -31.33
CA GLY A 7 -2.60 -8.91 -30.80
C GLY A 7 -2.58 -9.14 -29.28
N ALA A 8 -1.84 -8.32 -28.51
CA ALA A 8 -1.93 -8.39 -27.05
C ALA A 8 -3.35 -8.04 -26.58
N THR A 9 -3.98 -8.97 -25.87
CA THR A 9 -5.32 -8.79 -25.28
C THR A 9 -5.27 -8.28 -23.84
N HIS A 10 -4.11 -8.39 -23.19
CA HIS A 10 -3.91 -7.98 -21.80
C HIS A 10 -2.66 -7.11 -21.67
N LEU A 11 -2.74 -6.04 -20.88
CA LEU A 11 -1.58 -5.27 -20.43
C LEU A 11 -1.51 -5.31 -18.91
N TRP A 12 -0.32 -5.53 -18.39
CA TRP A 12 -0.05 -5.41 -16.96
C TRP A 12 0.60 -4.07 -16.68
N ALA A 13 -0.13 -3.16 -16.02
CA ALA A 13 0.39 -1.91 -15.49
C ALA A 13 1.23 -2.18 -14.24
N ASN A 14 2.37 -2.86 -14.39
CA ASN A 14 3.27 -3.19 -13.28
C ASN A 14 4.13 -2.00 -12.84
N THR A 15 3.58 -0.79 -12.91
CA THR A 15 4.15 0.43 -12.36
C THR A 15 3.01 1.34 -11.93
N ILE A 16 3.31 2.38 -11.16
CA ILE A 16 2.30 3.38 -10.79
C ILE A 16 2.07 4.30 -11.99
N LEU A 17 0.80 4.41 -12.36
CA LEU A 17 0.32 5.22 -13.47
C LEU A 17 -0.65 6.25 -12.92
N PHE A 18 -0.47 7.50 -13.35
CA PHE A 18 -1.32 8.62 -12.94
C PHE A 18 -2.29 9.01 -14.07
N ALA A 19 -3.25 9.88 -13.78
CA ALA A 19 -4.33 10.27 -14.69
C ALA A 19 -3.84 10.82 -16.05
N SER A 20 -2.61 11.34 -16.13
CA SER A 20 -2.01 11.81 -17.38
C SER A 20 -1.46 10.70 -18.29
N HIS A 21 -1.36 9.46 -17.80
CA HIS A 21 -0.72 8.38 -18.53
C HIS A 21 -1.47 8.00 -19.82
N PRO A 22 -0.80 7.62 -20.92
CA PRO A 22 -1.45 7.25 -22.19
C PRO A 22 -2.49 6.13 -22.11
N LEU A 23 -2.41 5.22 -21.13
CA LEU A 23 -3.52 4.25 -20.89
C LEU A 23 -4.82 4.98 -20.55
N GLN A 24 -4.75 6.09 -19.81
CA GLN A 24 -5.89 6.94 -19.48
C GLN A 24 -6.27 7.87 -20.63
N THR A 25 -5.29 8.54 -21.26
CA THR A 25 -5.56 9.72 -22.10
C THR A 25 -5.46 9.50 -23.61
N SER A 26 -4.79 8.43 -24.06
CA SER A 26 -4.46 8.31 -25.49
C SER A 26 -5.69 7.97 -26.35
N PRO A 27 -6.00 8.78 -27.38
CA PRO A 27 -7.11 8.49 -28.30
C PRO A 27 -6.83 7.23 -29.14
N ARG A 28 -5.55 6.85 -29.32
CA ARG A 28 -5.15 5.67 -30.09
C ARG A 28 -5.63 4.35 -29.49
N LEU A 29 -6.02 4.36 -28.21
CA LEU A 29 -6.51 3.19 -27.50
C LEU A 29 -8.05 3.15 -27.39
N LEU A 30 -8.77 4.20 -27.84
CA LEU A 30 -10.25 4.27 -27.75
C LEU A 30 -10.94 3.05 -28.36
N ARG A 31 -10.50 2.62 -29.55
CA ARG A 31 -11.07 1.46 -30.24
C ARG A 31 -10.85 0.11 -29.55
N TYR A 32 -10.12 0.09 -28.44
CA TYR A 32 -9.81 -1.12 -27.67
C TYR A 32 -10.40 -1.07 -26.25
N GLU A 33 -11.25 -0.10 -25.93
CA GLU A 33 -11.76 0.08 -24.57
C GLU A 33 -12.50 -1.15 -24.03
N ASP A 34 -13.30 -1.81 -24.87
CA ASP A 34 -14.10 -2.97 -24.46
C ASP A 34 -13.30 -4.28 -24.46
N ASP A 35 -12.29 -4.39 -25.34
CA ASP A 35 -11.58 -5.64 -25.59
C ASP A 35 -10.25 -5.75 -24.83
N LEU A 36 -9.52 -4.64 -24.69
CA LEU A 36 -8.21 -4.65 -24.04
C LEU A 36 -8.38 -4.75 -22.52
N ARG A 37 -7.77 -5.76 -21.93
CA ARG A 37 -7.83 -6.00 -20.49
C ARG A 37 -6.59 -5.46 -19.79
N ILE A 38 -6.78 -4.84 -18.63
CA ILE A 38 -5.72 -4.22 -17.84
C ILE A 38 -5.67 -4.87 -16.47
N VAL A 39 -4.49 -5.37 -16.11
CA VAL A 39 -4.15 -5.70 -14.71
C VAL A 39 -3.48 -4.47 -14.12
N GLY A 40 -4.13 -3.84 -13.16
CA GLY A 40 -3.64 -2.62 -12.52
C GLY A 40 -4.78 -1.82 -11.91
N GLN A 41 -4.44 -0.76 -11.17
CA GLN A 41 -5.41 0.19 -10.64
C GLN A 41 -5.76 1.26 -11.69
N PRO A 42 -6.97 1.85 -11.64
CA PRO A 42 -7.31 2.97 -12.50
C PRO A 42 -6.41 4.19 -12.22
N PRO A 43 -5.78 4.79 -13.26
CA PRO A 43 -4.83 5.87 -13.04
C PRO A 43 -5.41 7.12 -12.35
N SER A 44 -6.70 7.40 -12.53
CA SER A 44 -7.44 8.45 -11.81
C SER A 44 -7.50 8.20 -10.30
N LEU A 45 -7.82 6.96 -9.90
CA LEU A 45 -7.85 6.54 -8.51
C LEU A 45 -6.45 6.56 -7.89
N VAL A 46 -5.44 6.13 -8.66
CA VAL A 46 -4.05 6.18 -8.21
C VAL A 46 -3.58 7.61 -7.98
N ASP A 47 -3.89 8.53 -8.89
CA ASP A 47 -3.51 9.93 -8.71
C ASP A 47 -4.18 10.59 -7.50
N ARG A 48 -5.40 10.16 -7.16
CA ARG A 48 -6.10 10.61 -5.96
C ARG A 48 -5.53 9.99 -4.68
N PHE A 49 -5.33 8.68 -4.65
CA PHE A 49 -5.07 7.92 -3.42
C PHE A 49 -3.59 7.59 -3.16
N ASP A 50 -2.67 7.81 -4.11
CA ASP A 50 -1.21 7.73 -3.86
C ASP A 50 -0.73 8.91 -2.99
N ASP A 51 -1.54 9.97 -2.88
CA ASP A 51 -1.36 11.04 -1.91
C ASP A 51 -1.82 10.60 -0.51
N LYS A 52 -0.83 10.39 0.37
CA LYS A 52 -1.10 9.90 1.72
C LYS A 52 -1.93 10.86 2.56
N ALA A 53 -1.83 12.18 2.38
CA ALA A 53 -2.64 13.10 3.17
C ALA A 53 -4.13 12.99 2.78
N VAL A 54 -4.41 12.98 1.47
CA VAL A 54 -5.76 12.79 0.95
C VAL A 54 -6.35 11.46 1.43
N LEU A 55 -5.62 10.36 1.25
CA LEU A 55 -6.10 9.04 1.66
C LEU A 55 -6.29 8.98 3.18
N ASN A 56 -5.34 9.48 3.97
CA ASN A 56 -5.43 9.49 5.43
C ASN A 56 -6.67 10.24 5.93
N ASP A 57 -6.97 11.41 5.36
CA ASP A 57 -8.18 12.19 5.69
C ASP A 57 -9.47 11.43 5.35
N LEU A 58 -9.52 10.74 4.21
CA LEU A 58 -10.68 9.92 3.82
C LEU A 58 -10.87 8.73 4.76
N LEU A 59 -9.78 8.04 5.11
CA LEU A 59 -9.83 6.89 6.00
C LEU A 59 -10.25 7.28 7.42
N ARG A 60 -9.77 8.43 7.95
CA ARG A 60 -10.14 8.92 9.29
C ARG A 60 -11.63 9.23 9.46
N ARG A 61 -12.35 9.50 8.37
CA ARG A 61 -13.80 9.69 8.40
C ARG A 61 -14.57 8.39 8.67
N ARG A 62 -13.89 7.23 8.63
CA ARG A 62 -14.47 5.91 8.92
C ARG A 62 -14.16 5.51 10.36
N GLN A 63 -15.19 5.45 11.21
CA GLN A 63 -15.05 5.06 12.62
C GLN A 63 -14.56 3.62 12.82
N SER A 64 -14.71 2.76 11.82
CA SER A 64 -14.33 1.34 11.87
C SER A 64 -12.85 1.09 11.58
N LEU A 65 -12.06 2.12 11.25
CA LEU A 65 -10.66 1.99 10.89
C LEU A 65 -9.74 2.48 12.02
N SER A 66 -8.78 1.64 12.38
CA SER A 66 -7.72 1.97 13.33
C SER A 66 -6.55 2.62 12.57
N LEU A 67 -6.29 3.89 12.84
CA LEU A 67 -5.20 4.66 12.21
C LEU A 67 -4.33 5.28 13.30
N PRO A 68 -3.00 5.42 13.09
CA PRO A 68 -2.17 6.24 13.97
C PRO A 68 -2.71 7.66 13.98
N ARG A 69 -2.56 8.42 15.07
CA ARG A 69 -2.76 9.87 15.06
C ARG A 69 -1.84 10.49 14.01
N ALA A 70 -2.37 11.36 13.16
CA ALA A 70 -1.56 12.08 12.19
C ALA A 70 -2.04 13.51 11.97
N ILE A 71 -1.12 14.34 11.51
CA ILE A 71 -1.35 15.72 11.10
C ILE A 71 -0.52 15.98 9.84
N THR A 72 -1.14 16.65 8.88
CA THR A 72 -0.49 17.12 7.67
C THR A 72 0.04 18.54 7.89
N VAL A 73 1.28 18.79 7.48
CA VAL A 73 1.92 20.12 7.53
C VAL A 73 2.34 20.52 6.12
N SER A 74 2.01 21.74 5.73
CA SER A 74 2.40 22.33 4.45
C SER A 74 3.49 23.38 4.62
N ALA A 75 4.30 23.56 3.57
CA ALA A 75 5.35 24.55 3.52
C ALA A 75 4.80 25.96 3.82
N GLY A 76 5.49 26.70 4.68
CA GLY A 76 5.10 28.05 5.12
C GLY A 76 4.14 28.08 6.33
N GLN A 77 3.70 26.94 6.86
CA GLN A 77 2.96 26.90 8.12
C GLN A 77 3.90 26.90 9.34
N ASP A 78 3.41 27.40 10.47
CA ASP A 78 4.07 27.21 11.77
C ASP A 78 3.94 25.73 12.19
N VAL A 79 5.04 24.98 11.99
CA VAL A 79 5.14 23.56 12.30
C VAL A 79 4.77 23.26 13.74
N SER A 80 5.21 24.08 14.71
CA SER A 80 4.96 23.85 16.12
C SER A 80 3.50 24.10 16.50
N ALA A 81 2.87 25.12 15.92
CA ALA A 81 1.45 25.37 16.12
C ALA A 81 0.58 24.25 15.53
N VAL A 82 0.85 23.85 14.27
CA VAL A 82 0.10 22.80 13.57
C VAL A 82 0.25 21.44 14.25
N LEU A 83 1.47 21.08 14.68
CA LEU A 83 1.75 19.80 15.33
C LEU A 83 1.47 19.81 16.85
N GLY A 84 0.94 20.90 17.39
CA GLY A 84 0.57 21.04 18.80
C GLY A 84 -0.16 19.82 19.39
N PRO A 85 -1.17 19.24 18.70
CA PRO A 85 -1.84 18.06 19.22
C PRO A 85 -0.91 16.85 19.40
N LEU A 86 0.13 16.68 18.58
CA LEU A 86 1.08 15.55 18.64
C LEU A 86 2.23 15.75 19.65
N LYS A 87 2.29 16.88 20.38
CA LYS A 87 3.42 17.24 21.24
C LYS A 87 3.84 16.21 22.29
N GLY A 88 2.89 15.42 22.80
CA GLY A 88 3.13 14.38 23.80
C GLY A 88 3.30 12.96 23.22
N ALA A 89 3.30 12.79 21.90
CA ALA A 89 3.24 11.49 21.25
C ALA A 89 4.59 11.03 20.68
N PHE A 90 5.72 11.58 21.13
CA PHE A 90 7.03 11.17 20.66
C PHE A 90 7.35 9.70 21.02
N PRO A 91 8.04 8.95 20.14
CA PRO A 91 8.58 9.42 18.85
C PRO A 91 7.51 9.60 17.77
N LEU A 92 7.76 10.49 16.81
CA LEU A 92 6.88 10.78 15.68
C LEU A 92 7.53 10.30 14.37
N VAL A 93 6.73 10.02 13.35
CA VAL A 93 7.20 9.67 12.01
C VAL A 93 6.82 10.79 11.05
N ALA A 94 7.81 11.37 10.36
CA ALA A 94 7.55 12.34 9.30
C ALA A 94 7.92 11.73 7.94
N LYS A 95 7.00 11.86 6.97
CA LYS A 95 7.14 11.28 5.63
C LYS A 95 6.50 12.19 4.56
N PRO A 96 7.04 12.22 3.33
CA PRO A 96 6.41 12.95 2.23
C PRO A 96 5.06 12.32 1.89
N VAL A 97 4.09 13.14 1.47
CA VAL A 97 2.75 12.64 1.10
C VAL A 97 2.78 11.71 -0.10
N ARG A 98 3.72 11.91 -1.03
CA ARG A 98 4.01 11.01 -2.15
C ARG A 98 5.45 10.52 -2.02
N GLY A 99 5.66 9.22 -2.19
CA GLY A 99 6.98 8.61 -1.98
C GLY A 99 6.91 7.09 -1.99
N ARG A 100 8.05 6.44 -2.25
CA ARG A 100 8.18 4.98 -2.36
C ARG A 100 9.36 4.44 -1.57
N GLY A 101 9.26 3.18 -1.16
CA GLY A 101 10.38 2.44 -0.60
C GLY A 101 10.97 3.03 0.69
N SER A 102 10.13 3.65 1.52
CA SER A 102 10.54 4.36 2.74
C SER A 102 11.45 5.57 2.53
N HIS A 103 11.61 6.06 1.29
CA HIS A 103 12.35 7.29 1.01
C HIS A 103 11.70 8.49 1.70
N GLY A 104 12.49 9.31 2.38
CA GLY A 104 12.03 10.48 3.14
C GLY A 104 11.27 10.14 4.43
N VAL A 105 11.13 8.86 4.80
CA VAL A 105 10.48 8.45 6.06
C VAL A 105 11.51 8.47 7.18
N LYS A 106 11.22 9.18 8.27
CA LYS A 106 12.11 9.22 9.44
C LYS A 106 11.35 9.17 10.76
N VAL A 107 11.82 8.35 11.68
CA VAL A 107 11.40 8.38 13.09
C VAL A 107 12.17 9.47 13.80
N CYS A 108 11.46 10.47 14.31
CA CYS A 108 12.00 11.62 15.02
C CYS A 108 11.70 11.49 16.51
N SER A 109 12.72 11.50 17.35
CA SER A 109 12.60 11.34 18.80
C SER A 109 12.46 12.66 19.55
N THR A 110 12.79 13.78 18.91
CA THR A 110 12.70 15.13 19.49
C THR A 110 12.07 16.12 18.52
N TRP A 111 11.61 17.25 19.05
CA TRP A 111 11.11 18.37 18.24
C TRP A 111 12.14 18.92 17.27
N ASP A 112 13.38 19.09 17.70
CA ASP A 112 14.46 19.61 16.85
C ASP A 112 14.81 18.64 15.71
N GLU A 113 14.71 17.34 15.96
CA GLU A 113 14.88 16.34 14.91
C GLU A 113 13.72 16.38 13.91
N LEU A 114 12.48 16.49 14.40
CA LEU A 114 11.29 16.56 13.58
C LEU A 114 11.27 17.81 12.70
N HIS A 115 11.57 18.97 13.27
CA HIS A 115 11.56 20.25 12.56
C HIS A 115 12.57 20.24 11.40
N ARG A 116 13.83 19.86 11.68
CA ARG A 116 14.88 19.75 10.66
C ARG A 116 14.51 18.77 9.55
N HIS A 117 13.87 17.65 9.90
CA HIS A 117 13.45 16.66 8.90
C HIS A 117 12.30 17.19 8.02
N ILE A 118 11.31 17.86 8.61
CA ILE A 118 10.20 18.47 7.87
C ILE A 118 10.72 19.55 6.91
N GLU A 119 11.62 20.43 7.37
CA GLU A 119 12.26 21.44 6.52
C GLU A 119 13.00 20.82 5.33
N ALA A 120 13.74 19.73 5.57
CA ALA A 120 14.42 19.00 4.49
C ALA A 120 13.41 18.41 3.49
N LEU A 121 12.30 17.84 3.96
CA LEU A 121 11.27 17.28 3.08
C LEU A 121 10.55 18.34 2.24
N PHE A 122 10.44 19.59 2.72
CA PHE A 122 9.84 20.68 1.95
C PHE A 122 10.63 21.04 0.68
N ALA A 123 11.89 20.64 0.57
CA ALA A 123 12.65 20.75 -0.68
C ALA A 123 12.15 19.79 -1.78
N GLU A 124 11.46 18.71 -1.41
CA GLU A 124 10.99 17.67 -2.33
C GLU A 124 9.48 17.66 -2.50
N SER A 125 8.73 17.94 -1.43
CA SER A 125 7.27 17.92 -1.42
C SER A 125 6.74 19.06 -0.57
N PRO A 126 5.76 19.86 -1.05
CA PRO A 126 5.22 20.99 -0.29
C PRO A 126 4.40 20.56 0.93
N THR A 127 4.16 19.25 1.10
CA THR A 127 3.31 18.70 2.14
C THR A 127 3.96 17.47 2.77
N VAL A 128 3.98 17.43 4.09
CA VAL A 128 4.53 16.34 4.90
C VAL A 128 3.43 15.78 5.80
N LEU A 129 3.33 14.46 5.88
CA LEU A 129 2.47 13.76 6.83
C LEU A 129 3.29 13.39 8.06
N VAL A 130 2.83 13.81 9.24
CA VAL A 130 3.44 13.50 10.53
C VAL A 130 2.50 12.60 11.32
N GLU A 131 2.98 11.45 11.76
CA GLU A 131 2.19 10.42 12.46
C GLU A 131 2.83 10.06 13.80
N GLU A 132 2.05 9.56 14.75
CA GLU A 132 2.61 8.90 15.92
C GLU A 132 3.35 7.60 15.51
N PHE A 133 4.48 7.33 16.16
CA PHE A 133 5.18 6.08 15.95
C PHE A 133 4.47 4.92 16.66
N LEU A 134 4.28 3.83 15.92
CA LEU A 134 3.68 2.59 16.43
C LEU A 134 4.80 1.64 16.89
N ALA A 135 4.81 1.24 18.16
CA ALA A 135 5.96 0.54 18.76
C ALA A 135 5.89 -0.99 18.66
N GLY A 136 4.76 -1.53 18.23
CA GLY A 136 4.53 -2.97 18.23
C GLY A 136 4.94 -3.68 16.94
N GLU A 137 4.43 -4.90 16.81
CA GLU A 137 4.62 -5.79 15.66
C GLU A 137 4.14 -5.15 14.37
N GLU A 138 5.00 -5.15 13.35
CA GLU A 138 4.64 -4.75 11.99
C GLU A 138 4.20 -5.97 11.19
N ALA A 139 3.14 -5.82 10.43
CA ALA A 139 2.65 -6.81 9.50
C ALA A 139 2.16 -6.16 8.21
N THR A 140 1.87 -7.00 7.24
CA THR A 140 1.41 -6.62 5.93
C THR A 140 0.26 -7.53 5.52
N VAL A 141 -0.80 -6.92 4.98
CA VAL A 141 -1.95 -7.62 4.42
C VAL A 141 -2.01 -7.33 2.92
N THR A 142 -1.94 -8.35 2.07
CA THR A 142 -2.30 -8.21 0.66
C THR A 142 -3.81 -8.37 0.53
N VAL A 143 -4.48 -7.39 -0.07
CA VAL A 143 -5.92 -7.46 -0.35
C VAL A 143 -6.12 -7.61 -1.84
N MET A 144 -6.86 -8.63 -2.22
CA MET A 144 -7.20 -8.95 -3.60
C MET A 144 -8.54 -8.29 -3.97
N PRO A 145 -8.69 -7.79 -5.20
CA PRO A 145 -9.96 -7.27 -5.69
C PRO A 145 -10.97 -8.41 -5.92
N PRO A 146 -12.26 -8.10 -6.14
CA PRO A 146 -13.24 -9.10 -6.58
C PRO A 146 -12.80 -9.75 -7.91
N SER A 147 -12.58 -11.06 -7.88
CA SER A 147 -12.18 -11.86 -9.05
C SER A 147 -12.52 -13.33 -8.83
N GLY A 148 -12.52 -14.13 -9.91
CA GLY A 148 -12.63 -15.60 -9.81
C GLY A 148 -13.88 -16.10 -9.08
N GLY A 149 -15.01 -15.40 -9.21
CA GLY A 149 -16.28 -15.74 -8.55
C GLY A 149 -16.47 -15.10 -7.16
N LYS A 150 -15.44 -14.45 -6.60
CA LYS A 150 -15.60 -13.62 -5.39
C LYS A 150 -16.18 -12.26 -5.77
N THR A 151 -17.20 -11.84 -5.05
CA THR A 151 -17.93 -10.59 -5.28
C THR A 151 -17.42 -9.42 -4.44
N HIS A 152 -16.56 -9.66 -3.47
CA HIS A 152 -15.99 -8.69 -2.54
C HIS A 152 -14.46 -8.78 -2.52
N CYS A 153 -13.82 -7.69 -2.09
CA CYS A 153 -12.40 -7.64 -1.77
C CYS A 153 -12.10 -8.60 -0.62
N TRP A 154 -10.94 -9.25 -0.65
CA TRP A 154 -10.59 -10.26 0.36
C TRP A 154 -9.10 -10.28 0.65
N SER A 155 -8.75 -10.54 1.90
CA SER A 155 -7.36 -10.58 2.37
C SER A 155 -6.71 -11.93 2.16
N MET A 156 -5.46 -11.90 1.71
CA MET A 156 -4.55 -13.04 1.79
C MET A 156 -4.02 -13.18 3.23
N PRO A 157 -3.39 -14.32 3.57
CA PRO A 157 -2.74 -14.51 4.86
C PRO A 157 -1.78 -13.39 5.24
N VAL A 158 -1.72 -13.06 6.53
CA VAL A 158 -0.88 -11.99 7.05
C VAL A 158 0.59 -12.38 7.00
N VAL A 159 1.44 -11.42 6.65
CA VAL A 159 2.90 -11.54 6.69
C VAL A 159 3.43 -10.57 7.73
N VAL A 160 4.09 -11.06 8.77
CA VAL A 160 4.75 -10.21 9.77
C VAL A 160 6.13 -9.80 9.27
N ARG A 161 6.57 -8.61 9.67
CA ARG A 161 7.86 -8.01 9.32
C ARG A 161 8.69 -7.80 10.58
N PHE A 162 9.98 -8.14 10.51
CA PHE A 162 10.93 -8.07 11.62
C PHE A 162 12.30 -7.59 11.11
N ASN A 163 13.29 -7.45 12.00
CA ASN A 163 14.64 -6.95 11.67
C ASN A 163 14.65 -5.54 11.05
N HIS A 164 13.85 -4.63 11.61
CA HIS A 164 13.84 -3.21 11.24
C HIS A 164 15.20 -2.54 11.48
N GLN A 165 15.60 -1.64 10.57
CA GLN A 165 16.77 -0.78 10.71
C GLN A 165 16.29 0.60 11.13
N GLU A 166 16.81 1.13 12.23
CA GLU A 166 16.35 2.41 12.80
C GLU A 166 14.82 2.46 13.00
N ARG A 167 14.22 1.32 13.39
CA ARG A 167 12.76 1.13 13.60
C ARG A 167 11.90 1.24 12.34
N ILE A 168 12.51 1.34 11.16
CA ILE A 168 11.87 1.34 9.85
C ILE A 168 12.22 0.04 9.12
N ALA A 169 11.25 -0.54 8.42
CA ALA A 169 11.51 -1.76 7.67
C ALA A 169 12.39 -1.44 6.45
N PRO A 170 13.49 -2.20 6.23
CA PRO A 170 14.47 -1.85 5.20
C PRO A 170 13.88 -1.98 3.79
N TYR A 171 14.46 -1.24 2.84
CA TYR A 171 14.02 -1.28 1.45
C TYR A 171 14.29 -2.65 0.81
N ASN A 172 13.27 -3.23 0.18
CA ASN A 172 13.32 -4.56 -0.44
C ASN A 172 14.35 -4.70 -1.59
N GLY A 173 14.89 -3.61 -2.11
CA GLY A 173 15.99 -3.64 -3.08
C GLY A 173 17.37 -3.86 -2.44
N VAL A 174 17.48 -3.78 -1.12
CA VAL A 174 18.74 -3.91 -0.36
C VAL A 174 18.74 -5.18 0.50
N VAL A 175 17.59 -5.52 1.11
CA VAL A 175 17.43 -6.72 1.95
C VAL A 175 16.36 -7.62 1.34
N ALA A 176 16.67 -8.90 1.13
CA ALA A 176 15.72 -9.89 0.65
C ALA A 176 14.53 -9.97 1.62
N VAL A 177 13.30 -9.98 1.07
CA VAL A 177 12.06 -9.99 1.86
C VAL A 177 12.01 -11.17 2.84
N MET A 178 12.53 -12.33 2.44
CA MET A 178 12.54 -13.53 3.30
C MET A 178 13.44 -13.38 4.54
N ALA A 179 14.38 -12.42 4.55
CA ALA A 179 15.29 -12.19 5.69
C ALA A 179 14.67 -11.29 6.78
N ASN A 180 13.55 -10.64 6.47
CA ASN A 180 12.88 -9.67 7.36
C ASN A 180 11.37 -9.86 7.42
N SER A 181 10.85 -10.98 6.90
CA SER A 181 9.43 -11.24 6.82
C SER A 181 9.11 -12.73 6.91
N ARG A 182 7.98 -13.09 7.52
CA ARG A 182 7.48 -14.47 7.56
C ARG A 182 5.96 -14.49 7.48
N LEU A 183 5.43 -15.60 6.99
CA LEU A 183 4.01 -15.89 7.05
C LEU A 183 3.56 -16.07 8.51
N VAL A 184 2.39 -15.54 8.86
CA VAL A 184 1.68 -15.91 10.09
C VAL A 184 1.01 -17.26 9.87
N SER A 185 1.34 -18.23 10.71
CA SER A 185 0.75 -19.57 10.61
C SER A 185 -0.74 -19.55 10.99
N VAL A 186 -1.51 -20.54 10.51
CA VAL A 186 -2.93 -20.69 10.87
C VAL A 186 -3.12 -20.79 12.39
N GLY A 187 -2.21 -21.47 13.09
CA GLY A 187 -2.25 -21.60 14.55
C GLY A 187 -1.93 -20.31 15.30
N GLU A 188 -1.05 -19.45 14.78
CA GLU A 188 -0.81 -18.11 15.34
C GLU A 188 -2.01 -17.20 15.09
N ALA A 189 -2.52 -17.16 13.85
CA ALA A 189 -3.69 -16.35 13.48
C ALA A 189 -4.95 -16.73 14.28
N ALA A 190 -5.13 -18.01 14.61
CA ALA A 190 -6.26 -18.47 15.43
C ALA A 190 -6.18 -18.04 16.90
N LYS A 191 -4.96 -17.79 17.43
CA LYS A 191 -4.75 -17.39 18.83
C LYS A 191 -4.87 -15.89 19.03
N ASP A 192 -4.70 -15.11 17.97
CA ASP A 192 -4.70 -13.66 18.03
C ASP A 192 -5.79 -13.06 17.11
N PRO A 193 -6.93 -12.63 17.67
CA PRO A 193 -8.05 -12.11 16.90
C PRO A 193 -7.73 -10.80 16.18
N GLU A 194 -6.66 -10.08 16.55
CA GLU A 194 -6.26 -8.83 15.91
C GLU A 194 -5.86 -9.03 14.45
N TYR A 195 -5.34 -10.21 14.08
CA TYR A 195 -5.05 -10.52 12.67
C TYR A 195 -6.32 -10.55 11.81
N ALA A 196 -7.38 -11.20 12.29
CA ALA A 196 -8.65 -11.25 11.57
C ALA A 196 -9.35 -9.89 11.56
N LEU A 197 -9.24 -9.11 12.64
CA LEU A 197 -9.77 -7.75 12.72
C LEU A 197 -9.07 -6.83 11.71
N VAL A 198 -7.74 -6.84 11.66
CA VAL A 198 -6.99 -5.96 10.75
C VAL A 198 -7.19 -6.35 9.28
N GLN A 199 -7.32 -7.64 8.96
CA GLN A 199 -7.69 -8.08 7.60
C GLN A 199 -9.03 -7.48 7.15
N ARG A 200 -10.06 -7.52 8.01
CA ARG A 200 -11.36 -6.89 7.70
C ARG A 200 -11.26 -5.38 7.51
N GLN A 201 -10.42 -4.70 8.29
CA GLN A 201 -10.17 -3.26 8.07
C GLN A 201 -9.46 -3.00 6.74
N CYS A 202 -8.48 -3.84 6.36
CA CYS A 202 -7.80 -3.74 5.07
C CYS A 202 -8.75 -3.99 3.89
N GLU A 203 -9.67 -4.95 4.02
CA GLU A 203 -10.75 -5.18 3.06
C GLU A 203 -11.67 -3.97 2.93
N ALA A 204 -12.08 -3.36 4.05
CA ALA A 204 -12.90 -2.16 4.03
C ALA A 204 -12.20 -0.97 3.32
N VAL A 205 -10.88 -0.84 3.48
CA VAL A 205 -10.07 0.14 2.73
C VAL A 205 -10.07 -0.17 1.24
N ALA A 206 -9.87 -1.42 0.86
CA ALA A 206 -9.87 -1.85 -0.53
C ALA A 206 -11.23 -1.62 -1.22
N GLU A 207 -12.34 -1.93 -0.53
CA GLU A 207 -13.69 -1.68 -1.03
C GLU A 207 -13.96 -0.19 -1.20
N LEU A 208 -13.58 0.63 -0.21
CA LEU A 208 -13.71 2.08 -0.29
C LEU A 208 -13.00 2.63 -1.53
N MET A 209 -11.84 2.07 -1.86
CA MET A 209 -11.01 2.52 -2.97
C MET A 209 -11.39 1.89 -4.32
N ASN A 210 -12.40 1.02 -4.38
CA ASN A 210 -12.83 0.30 -5.59
C ASN A 210 -11.65 -0.33 -6.36
N ILE A 211 -10.77 -1.04 -5.64
CA ILE A 211 -9.54 -1.57 -6.25
C ILE A 211 -9.84 -2.58 -7.37
N THR A 212 -9.02 -2.56 -8.42
CA THR A 212 -9.11 -3.49 -9.56
C THR A 212 -7.90 -4.41 -9.71
N ALA A 213 -6.87 -4.18 -8.89
CA ALA A 213 -5.71 -5.05 -8.74
C ALA A 213 -5.37 -5.16 -7.24
N PRO A 214 -4.50 -6.08 -6.82
CA PRO A 214 -4.18 -6.19 -5.41
C PRO A 214 -3.48 -4.96 -4.88
N ILE A 215 -3.85 -4.59 -3.65
CA ILE A 215 -3.14 -3.61 -2.85
C ILE A 215 -2.43 -4.32 -1.72
N ARG A 216 -1.52 -3.60 -1.07
CA ARG A 216 -0.89 -4.03 0.16
C ARG A 216 -1.08 -2.96 1.22
N VAL A 217 -1.58 -3.35 2.38
CA VAL A 217 -1.74 -2.48 3.53
C VAL A 217 -0.70 -2.89 4.56
N ASP A 218 0.18 -1.96 4.92
CA ASP A 218 1.13 -2.15 6.00
C ASP A 218 0.50 -1.67 7.30
N VAL A 219 0.57 -2.52 8.31
CA VAL A 219 -0.12 -2.38 9.58
C VAL A 219 0.86 -2.58 10.72
N ARG A 220 0.66 -1.88 11.83
CA ARG A 220 1.54 -2.03 12.99
C ARG A 220 0.74 -1.88 14.28
N ARG A 221 1.07 -2.69 15.29
CA ARG A 221 0.43 -2.55 16.60
C ARG A 221 0.84 -1.24 17.26
N PHE A 222 -0.11 -0.58 17.91
CA PHE A 222 0.15 0.67 18.64
C PHE A 222 1.27 0.52 19.66
N THR A 223 1.25 -0.56 20.45
CA THR A 223 2.23 -0.82 21.50
C THR A 223 2.86 -2.19 21.34
N SER A 224 3.92 -2.45 22.11
CA SER A 224 4.59 -3.75 22.15
C SER A 224 3.81 -4.83 22.92
N ASP A 225 2.63 -4.53 23.51
CA ASP A 225 1.73 -5.57 24.01
C ASP A 225 1.24 -6.41 22.82
N PRO A 226 1.43 -7.75 22.81
CA PRO A 226 0.93 -8.61 21.75
C PRO A 226 -0.58 -8.56 21.53
N ARG A 227 -1.36 -8.06 22.51
CA ARG A 227 -2.81 -7.85 22.39
C ARG A 227 -3.18 -6.45 21.91
N SER A 228 -2.19 -5.56 21.73
CA SER A 228 -2.41 -4.22 21.21
C SER A 228 -3.03 -4.32 19.81
N PRO A 229 -4.05 -3.50 19.49
CA PRO A 229 -4.63 -3.52 18.17
C PRO A 229 -3.64 -3.02 17.12
N PHE A 230 -3.84 -3.48 15.89
CA PHE A 230 -3.14 -2.93 14.71
C PHE A 230 -3.75 -1.61 14.27
N ALA A 231 -2.91 -0.74 13.73
CA ALA A 231 -3.30 0.43 12.96
C ALA A 231 -2.74 0.35 11.54
N LEU A 232 -3.51 0.86 10.57
CA LEU A 232 -3.12 0.95 9.17
C LEU A 232 -2.27 2.21 8.99
N PHE A 233 -1.00 2.08 8.61
CA PHE A 233 -0.08 3.22 8.53
C PHE A 233 0.47 3.48 7.13
N ASP A 234 0.37 2.52 6.20
CA ASP A 234 0.72 2.74 4.80
C ASP A 234 -0.14 1.88 3.86
N ILE A 235 -0.65 2.48 2.79
CA ILE A 235 -1.47 1.80 1.78
C ILE A 235 -0.72 1.87 0.46
N ASN A 236 -0.34 0.71 -0.05
CA ASN A 236 0.38 0.56 -1.30
C ASN A 236 -0.54 0.06 -2.41
N LEU A 237 -0.95 0.98 -3.27
CA LEU A 237 -1.82 0.74 -4.43
C LEU A 237 -1.23 -0.20 -5.48
N LYS A 238 0.10 -0.31 -5.52
CA LYS A 238 0.84 -1.20 -6.43
C LYS A 238 1.99 -1.87 -5.69
N PRO A 239 1.73 -2.96 -4.97
CA PRO A 239 2.79 -3.67 -4.26
C PRO A 239 3.90 -4.15 -5.21
N ASN A 240 5.10 -4.37 -4.65
CA ASN A 240 6.12 -5.13 -5.35
C ASN A 240 5.54 -6.52 -5.65
N MET A 241 5.66 -6.95 -6.91
CA MET A 241 5.18 -8.26 -7.37
C MET A 241 6.35 -9.09 -7.91
N THR A 242 7.57 -8.86 -7.43
CA THR A 242 8.70 -9.72 -7.78
C THR A 242 8.43 -11.14 -7.26
N GLY A 243 8.82 -12.14 -8.03
CA GLY A 243 8.72 -13.54 -7.66
C GLY A 243 9.80 -14.40 -8.28
N PRO A 244 9.89 -15.66 -7.86
CA PRO A 244 10.84 -16.63 -8.41
C PRO A 244 10.52 -16.95 -9.87
N GLY A 245 11.49 -17.51 -10.60
CA GLY A 245 11.31 -17.94 -11.99
C GLY A 245 12.42 -17.52 -12.95
N ARG A 246 13.38 -16.71 -12.50
CA ARG A 246 14.67 -16.51 -13.19
C ARG A 246 15.79 -17.22 -12.43
N PRO A 247 16.79 -17.79 -13.12
CA PRO A 247 17.97 -18.36 -12.46
C PRO A 247 18.59 -17.37 -11.45
N GLY A 248 18.89 -17.85 -10.25
CA GLY A 248 19.47 -17.04 -9.16
C GLY A 248 18.51 -16.10 -8.43
N ARG A 249 17.18 -16.23 -8.61
CA ARG A 249 16.17 -15.40 -7.92
C ARG A 249 15.11 -16.19 -7.16
N SER A 250 15.47 -17.39 -6.68
CA SER A 250 14.55 -18.26 -5.94
C SER A 250 14.10 -17.67 -4.60
N ASP A 251 14.87 -16.75 -4.01
CA ASP A 251 14.64 -16.11 -2.72
C ASP A 251 14.04 -14.69 -2.82
N GLN A 252 13.78 -14.20 -4.04
CA GLN A 252 13.31 -12.83 -4.31
C GLN A 252 11.78 -12.72 -4.31
N ALA A 253 11.10 -13.55 -3.51
CA ALA A 253 9.65 -13.50 -3.38
C ALA A 253 9.22 -12.17 -2.73
N SER A 254 8.30 -11.46 -3.36
CA SER A 254 7.66 -10.30 -2.76
C SER A 254 6.80 -10.68 -1.54
N LEU A 255 6.45 -9.70 -0.70
CA LEU A 255 5.52 -9.90 0.42
C LEU A 255 4.19 -10.50 -0.04
N THR A 256 3.69 -10.10 -1.21
CA THR A 256 2.48 -10.67 -1.80
C THR A 256 2.68 -12.12 -2.26
N ALA A 257 3.83 -12.47 -2.84
CA ALA A 257 4.15 -13.85 -3.16
C ALA A 257 4.30 -14.72 -1.90
N LEU A 258 4.86 -14.18 -0.82
CA LEU A 258 4.93 -14.86 0.47
C LEU A 258 3.53 -15.10 1.05
N ALA A 259 2.64 -14.09 1.02
CA ALA A 259 1.24 -14.26 1.41
C ALA A 259 0.53 -15.33 0.55
N ALA A 260 0.81 -15.37 -0.76
CA ALA A 260 0.27 -16.37 -1.69
C ALA A 260 0.66 -17.80 -1.32
N SER A 261 1.90 -18.02 -0.89
CA SER A 261 2.33 -19.35 -0.43
C SER A 261 1.52 -19.87 0.76
N GLY A 262 0.98 -18.97 1.59
CA GLY A 262 0.07 -19.33 2.69
C GLY A 262 -1.28 -19.88 2.22
N LEU A 263 -1.63 -19.65 0.95
CA LEU A 263 -2.80 -20.24 0.28
C LEU A 263 -2.41 -21.49 -0.53
N GLY A 264 -1.15 -21.92 -0.47
CA GLY A 264 -0.61 -22.99 -1.31
C GLY A 264 -0.37 -22.55 -2.77
N TRP A 265 -0.36 -21.25 -3.06
CA TRP A 265 -0.14 -20.75 -4.42
C TRP A 265 1.35 -20.58 -4.69
N ASP A 266 1.80 -21.14 -5.82
CA ASP A 266 3.08 -20.78 -6.41
C ASP A 266 2.98 -19.44 -7.16
N TYR A 267 4.12 -18.92 -7.62
CA TYR A 267 4.15 -17.62 -8.30
C TYR A 267 3.34 -17.61 -9.62
N PRO A 268 3.41 -18.63 -10.49
CA PRO A 268 2.50 -18.75 -11.64
C PRO A 268 1.01 -18.71 -11.26
N THR A 269 0.60 -19.43 -10.20
CA THR A 269 -0.78 -19.42 -9.71
C THR A 269 -1.18 -18.03 -9.25
N LEU A 270 -0.31 -17.33 -8.50
CA LEU A 270 -0.54 -15.93 -8.14
C LEU A 270 -0.78 -15.07 -9.39
N LEU A 271 0.06 -15.18 -10.42
CA LEU A 271 -0.10 -14.42 -11.66
C LEU A 271 -1.42 -14.74 -12.40
N GLN A 272 -1.88 -15.99 -12.37
CA GLN A 272 -3.20 -16.36 -12.92
C GLN A 272 -4.33 -15.68 -12.16
N GLN A 273 -4.23 -15.58 -10.83
CA GLN A 273 -5.22 -14.88 -9.99
C GLN A 273 -5.22 -13.36 -10.24
N LEU A 274 -4.05 -12.78 -10.51
CA LEU A 274 -3.95 -11.38 -10.97
C LEU A 274 -4.62 -11.20 -12.32
N LEU A 275 -4.36 -12.10 -13.26
CA LEU A 275 -4.96 -12.06 -14.60
C LEU A 275 -6.49 -12.14 -14.53
N ALA A 276 -7.02 -12.97 -13.63
CA ALA A 276 -8.46 -13.08 -13.39
C ALA A 276 -9.11 -11.81 -12.84
N SER A 277 -8.32 -10.87 -12.29
CA SER A 277 -8.81 -9.55 -11.86
C SER A 277 -8.83 -8.50 -12.95
N ALA A 278 -8.32 -8.80 -14.15
CA ALA A 278 -8.18 -7.82 -15.22
C ALA A 278 -9.52 -7.20 -15.62
N ARG A 279 -9.55 -5.86 -15.69
CA ARG A 279 -10.73 -5.09 -16.12
C ARG A 279 -10.55 -4.59 -17.53
N THR A 280 -11.63 -4.23 -18.21
CA THR A 280 -11.54 -3.60 -19.53
C THR A 280 -10.83 -2.24 -19.41
N LEU A 281 -10.18 -1.81 -20.49
CA LEU A 281 -9.56 -0.50 -20.55
C LEU A 281 -10.61 0.60 -20.35
N GLY A 282 -11.83 0.42 -20.85
CA GLY A 282 -12.97 1.31 -20.59
C GLY A 282 -13.28 1.44 -19.10
N HIS A 283 -13.37 0.32 -18.37
CA HIS A 283 -13.54 0.37 -16.91
C HIS A 283 -12.42 1.17 -16.25
N LEU A 284 -11.17 0.91 -16.64
CA LEU A 284 -10.01 1.62 -16.11
C LEU A 284 -10.10 3.15 -16.36
N ARG A 285 -10.58 3.56 -17.54
CA ARG A 285 -10.67 4.97 -17.94
C ARG A 285 -11.81 5.72 -17.27
N HIS A 286 -12.92 5.04 -17.05
CA HIS A 286 -14.15 5.65 -16.53
C HIS A 286 -14.32 5.49 -15.02
N ALA A 287 -13.36 4.85 -14.33
CA ALA A 287 -13.36 4.81 -12.88
C ALA A 287 -13.18 6.21 -12.28
N VAL A 288 -14.11 6.58 -11.41
CA VAL A 288 -14.12 7.86 -10.69
C VAL A 288 -13.91 7.58 -9.20
N PRO A 289 -13.07 8.37 -8.50
CA PRO A 289 -12.97 8.28 -7.04
C PRO A 289 -14.34 8.48 -6.39
N PHE A 290 -14.63 7.72 -5.34
CA PHE A 290 -15.92 7.82 -4.64
C PHE A 290 -16.13 9.17 -3.92
N ASP A 291 -15.08 9.97 -3.77
CA ASP A 291 -15.06 11.25 -3.07
C ASP A 291 -15.15 12.46 -4.03
N GLN A 292 -15.48 12.24 -5.30
CA GLN A 292 -15.66 13.25 -6.34
C GLN A 292 -17.09 13.28 -6.90
#